data_AF-Q5KHT8-F1
#
_entry.id   AF-Q5KHT8-F1
#
_cell.length_a   1.000
_cell.length_b   1.000
_cell.length_c   1.000
_cell.angle_alpha   90.00
_cell.angle_beta   90.00
_cell.angle_gamma   90.00
#
_symmetry.space_group_name_H-M   'P 1'
#
loop_
_entity.id
_entity.type
_entity.pdbx_description
1 polymer ?
#
loop_
_entity_poly.entity_id
_entity_poly.type
_entity_poly.pdbx_seq_one_letter_code
_entity_poly.pdbx_strand_id
1 'polypeptide(L)'
;MPPKRPPPLPRSLFTGQGPLAPGSAPLPPSPTRIHPDYIVDSHSFVTSFEHTPDPIYQGLAEVYPRPPVRNAVQVKMKISAEPAQAILGVKPFAIHPTVLNLTLATPPSVTNIAKGAVDIIVPSTMPLAEKDWDLLDEAVIALEGCWGHGEERKPKPGKIVISGLLVPPLTKPSSALIRSESYNLYLARLASLSLHANVFLKALPPVAEVFELGPDGKWWTDRKELERVLRMYVSHAIETFGTHRLIFGSSPALPLSDLEHVSHTHTIGELEQPISNGEWYAVLRKCVAELGEGVEEMTGVMGANAAGVYDLHA
;
A
#
# COMPACT_ATOMS: atom_id res chain seq x y z
N MET A 1 -16.46 23.68 46.44
CA MET A 1 -17.82 23.43 45.94
C MET A 1 -17.75 22.26 44.97
N PRO A 2 -18.55 21.20 45.11
CA PRO A 2 -18.56 20.11 44.14
C PRO A 2 -19.13 20.60 42.79
N PRO A 3 -18.57 20.18 41.64
CA PRO A 3 -19.05 20.59 40.34
C PRO A 3 -20.48 20.09 40.13
N LYS A 4 -21.38 21.01 39.73
CA LYS A 4 -22.77 20.68 39.39
C LYS A 4 -22.77 19.68 38.23
N ARG A 5 -23.48 18.57 38.40
CA ARG A 5 -23.63 17.58 37.33
C ARG A 5 -24.26 18.25 36.10
N PRO A 6 -23.76 17.98 34.89
CA PRO A 6 -24.38 18.47 33.68
C PRO A 6 -25.82 17.94 33.55
N PRO A 7 -26.72 18.71 32.92
CA PRO A 7 -28.09 18.28 32.72
C PRO A 7 -28.14 17.01 31.87
N PRO A 8 -29.04 16.06 32.19
CA PRO A 8 -29.18 14.85 31.40
C PRO A 8 -29.67 15.18 29.99
N LEU A 9 -29.15 14.46 29.00
CA LEU A 9 -29.57 14.62 27.61
C LEU A 9 -31.07 14.29 27.46
N PRO A 10 -31.81 15.03 26.61
CA PRO A 10 -33.23 14.77 26.37
C PRO A 10 -33.46 13.34 25.86
N ARG A 11 -34.41 12.62 26.47
CA ARG A 11 -34.78 11.27 26.02
C ARG A 11 -35.30 11.21 24.59
N SER A 12 -35.81 12.33 24.06
CA SER A 12 -36.25 12.47 22.66
C SER A 12 -35.13 12.26 21.65
N LEU A 13 -33.86 12.47 22.02
CA LEU A 13 -32.72 12.17 21.14
C LEU A 13 -32.58 10.68 20.83
N PHE A 14 -33.06 9.81 21.73
CA PHE A 14 -32.90 8.35 21.67
C PHE A 14 -34.20 7.60 21.34
N THR A 15 -35.30 8.31 21.06
CA THR A 15 -36.53 7.68 20.55
C THR A 15 -36.31 7.18 19.13
N GLY A 16 -37.08 6.19 18.66
CA GLY A 16 -36.85 5.51 17.36
C GLY A 16 -36.91 6.39 16.10
N GLN A 17 -37.26 7.67 16.22
CA GLN A 17 -37.27 8.69 15.16
C GLN A 17 -36.31 9.86 15.45
N GLY A 18 -35.53 9.78 16.53
CA GLY A 18 -34.59 10.81 16.95
C GLY A 18 -33.30 10.80 16.13
N PRO A 19 -32.54 11.91 16.14
CA PRO A 19 -31.27 12.01 15.41
C PRO A 19 -30.20 11.02 15.88
N LEU A 20 -30.34 10.43 17.08
CA LEU A 20 -29.46 9.37 17.62
C LEU A 20 -30.21 8.03 17.77
N ALA A 21 -31.29 7.80 17.01
CA ALA A 21 -31.96 6.52 16.99
C ALA A 21 -31.04 5.41 16.46
N PRO A 22 -31.19 4.16 16.90
CA PRO A 22 -30.51 3.02 16.26
C PRO A 22 -30.90 2.97 14.77
N GLY A 23 -29.95 3.30 13.88
CA GLY A 23 -30.18 3.39 12.43
C GLY A 23 -30.47 4.80 11.87
N SER A 24 -30.43 5.86 12.69
CA SER A 24 -30.50 7.25 12.20
C SER A 24 -29.17 7.76 11.62
N ALA A 25 -28.06 7.12 11.98
CA ALA A 25 -26.79 7.37 11.33
C ALA A 25 -26.92 6.97 9.86
N PRO A 26 -26.55 7.85 8.91
CA PRO A 26 -26.56 7.49 7.50
C PRO A 26 -25.74 6.23 7.32
N LEU A 27 -26.33 5.21 6.70
CA LEU A 27 -25.60 3.98 6.38
C LEU A 27 -24.38 4.37 5.55
N PRO A 28 -23.20 3.79 5.84
CA PRO A 28 -22.04 4.02 5.00
C PRO A 28 -22.42 3.68 3.55
N PRO A 29 -22.01 4.50 2.58
CA PRO A 29 -22.27 4.23 1.17
C PRO A 29 -21.85 2.79 0.85
N SER A 30 -22.69 2.07 0.11
CA SER A 30 -22.36 0.70 -0.27
C SER A 30 -21.00 0.69 -0.99
N PRO A 31 -20.09 -0.25 -0.67
CA PRO A 31 -18.78 -0.33 -1.31
C PRO A 31 -18.86 -0.45 -2.83
N THR A 32 -20.00 -0.81 -3.41
CA THR A 32 -20.25 -0.86 -4.85
C THR A 32 -20.62 0.49 -5.47
N ARG A 33 -20.75 1.56 -4.69
CA ARG A 33 -21.16 2.90 -5.18
C ARG A 33 -20.02 3.91 -5.26
N ILE A 34 -18.94 3.70 -4.48
CA ILE A 34 -17.77 4.59 -4.49
C ILE A 34 -16.71 4.04 -5.44
N HIS A 35 -16.35 4.86 -6.42
CA HIS A 35 -15.39 4.54 -7.47
C HIS A 35 -14.42 5.70 -7.61
N PRO A 36 -13.13 5.45 -7.89
CA PRO A 36 -12.21 6.54 -8.17
C PRO A 36 -12.53 7.14 -9.54
N ASP A 37 -12.27 8.43 -9.72
CA ASP A 37 -12.44 9.11 -11.01
C ASP A 37 -11.43 8.63 -12.05
N TYR A 38 -10.25 8.24 -11.60
CA TYR A 38 -9.16 7.69 -12.42
C TYR A 38 -8.20 6.88 -11.56
N ILE A 39 -7.33 6.12 -12.23
CA ILE A 39 -6.25 5.37 -11.58
C ILE A 39 -4.90 5.87 -12.08
N VAL A 40 -3.93 5.96 -11.16
CA VAL A 40 -2.51 6.01 -11.49
C VAL A 40 -1.87 4.75 -10.90
N ASP A 41 -1.45 3.84 -11.77
CA ASP A 41 -0.74 2.65 -11.34
C ASP A 41 0.69 3.01 -10.98
N SER A 42 1.01 3.13 -9.69
CA SER A 42 2.32 3.60 -9.25
C SER A 42 3.40 2.51 -9.21
N HIS A 43 3.05 1.26 -9.54
CA HIS A 43 3.97 0.14 -9.45
C HIS A 43 3.60 -0.95 -10.46
N SER A 44 4.18 -0.83 -11.65
CA SER A 44 4.00 -1.79 -12.73
C SER A 44 5.33 -2.25 -13.31
N PHE A 45 5.38 -3.51 -13.72
CA PHE A 45 6.42 -4.04 -14.61
C PHE A 45 5.86 -4.20 -16.01
N VAL A 46 6.68 -4.01 -17.03
CA VAL A 46 6.28 -4.26 -18.42
C VAL A 46 6.20 -5.77 -18.62
N THR A 47 4.98 -6.33 -18.56
CA THR A 47 4.75 -7.78 -18.70
C THR A 47 4.10 -8.16 -20.03
N SER A 48 3.45 -7.22 -20.72
CA SER A 48 2.84 -7.45 -22.03
C SER A 48 2.83 -6.18 -22.88
N PHE A 49 2.99 -6.36 -24.19
CA PHE A 49 2.88 -5.32 -25.21
C PHE A 49 1.51 -5.30 -25.89
N GLU A 50 0.59 -6.18 -25.49
CA GLU A 50 -0.69 -6.36 -26.17
C GLU A 50 -1.75 -5.33 -25.74
N HIS A 51 -2.59 -4.96 -26.71
CA HIS A 51 -3.70 -4.03 -26.55
C HIS A 51 -4.86 -4.69 -25.81
N THR A 52 -5.07 -4.30 -24.55
CA THR A 52 -6.30 -4.51 -23.78
C THR A 52 -6.72 -5.95 -23.44
N PRO A 53 -7.33 -6.20 -22.26
CA PRO A 53 -7.60 -5.25 -21.18
C PRO A 53 -6.32 -4.80 -20.47
N ASP A 54 -6.34 -3.60 -19.90
CA ASP A 54 -5.19 -3.07 -19.14
C ASP A 54 -4.74 -4.10 -18.08
N PRO A 55 -3.43 -4.35 -17.91
CA PRO A 55 -2.90 -5.39 -17.00
C PRO A 55 -3.40 -5.27 -15.56
N ILE A 56 -3.79 -4.05 -15.14
CA ILE A 56 -4.39 -3.78 -13.83
C ILE A 56 -5.74 -4.48 -13.61
N TYR A 57 -6.53 -4.67 -14.68
CA TYR A 57 -7.86 -5.29 -14.61
C TYR A 57 -7.85 -6.78 -14.93
N GLN A 58 -6.67 -7.37 -15.09
CA GLN A 58 -6.54 -8.81 -15.28
C GLN A 58 -7.15 -9.57 -14.10
N GLY A 59 -8.09 -10.48 -14.38
CA GLY A 59 -8.81 -11.23 -13.34
C GLY A 59 -10.00 -10.48 -12.71
N LEU A 60 -10.29 -9.24 -13.13
CA LEU A 60 -11.43 -8.49 -12.61
C LEU A 60 -12.74 -8.93 -13.27
N ALA A 61 -13.71 -9.37 -12.47
CA ALA A 61 -15.05 -9.72 -12.95
C ALA A 61 -15.74 -8.53 -13.65
N GLU A 62 -16.51 -8.79 -14.70
CA GLU A 62 -17.11 -7.76 -15.57
C GLU A 62 -18.06 -6.80 -14.87
N VAL A 63 -18.62 -7.20 -13.73
CA VAL A 63 -19.54 -6.39 -12.93
C VAL A 63 -18.82 -5.21 -12.25
N TYR A 64 -17.50 -5.28 -12.10
CA TYR A 64 -16.74 -4.23 -11.44
C TYR A 64 -16.44 -3.04 -12.36
N PRO A 65 -16.45 -1.81 -11.80
CA PRO A 65 -16.11 -0.60 -12.53
C PRO A 65 -14.64 -0.63 -12.99
N ARG A 66 -14.42 -0.18 -14.22
CA ARG A 66 -13.09 -0.03 -14.83
C ARG A 66 -12.86 1.45 -15.17
N PRO A 67 -12.52 2.29 -14.17
CA PRO A 67 -12.21 3.69 -14.42
C PRO A 67 -10.97 3.85 -15.32
N PRO A 68 -10.78 5.00 -15.95
CA PRO A 68 -9.64 5.20 -16.85
C PRO A 68 -8.31 5.20 -16.07
N VAL A 69 -7.31 4.49 -16.62
CA VAL A 69 -5.92 4.56 -16.16
C VAL A 69 -5.24 5.74 -16.85
N ARG A 70 -4.78 6.76 -16.09
CA ARG A 70 -4.16 7.97 -16.66
C ARG A 70 -2.65 7.86 -16.78
N ASN A 71 -2.01 7.34 -15.74
CA ASN A 71 -0.56 7.21 -15.64
C ASN A 71 -0.18 5.83 -15.11
N ALA A 72 0.99 5.36 -15.51
CA ALA A 72 1.60 4.16 -15.00
C ALA A 72 3.07 4.47 -14.74
N VAL A 73 3.48 4.26 -13.51
CA VAL A 73 4.87 4.36 -13.05
C VAL A 73 5.49 2.98 -13.23
N GLN A 74 6.48 2.92 -14.11
CA GLN A 74 7.24 1.71 -14.38
C GLN A 74 8.47 1.69 -13.49
N VAL A 75 8.62 0.58 -12.77
CA VAL A 75 9.78 0.36 -11.90
C VAL A 75 10.90 -0.25 -12.74
N LYS A 76 12.01 0.47 -12.91
CA LYS A 76 13.17 0.01 -13.69
C LYS A 76 14.33 -0.35 -12.77
N MET A 77 14.55 -1.67 -12.64
CA MET A 77 15.63 -2.24 -11.81
C MET A 77 17.02 -2.05 -12.40
N LYS A 78 17.14 -2.04 -13.74
CA LYS A 78 18.40 -1.79 -14.45
C LYS A 78 18.36 -0.40 -15.08
N ILE A 79 19.42 0.40 -14.88
CA ILE A 79 19.63 1.67 -15.58
C ILE A 79 20.01 1.36 -17.04
N SER A 80 19.03 0.89 -17.82
CA SER A 80 19.17 0.81 -19.28
C SER A 80 18.77 2.15 -19.87
N ALA A 81 19.43 2.56 -20.96
CA ALA A 81 19.13 3.77 -21.72
C ALA A 81 17.78 3.72 -22.48
N GLU A 82 17.06 2.61 -22.37
CA GLU A 82 15.75 2.46 -23.01
C GLU A 82 14.71 3.37 -22.33
N PRO A 83 13.93 4.14 -23.10
CA PRO A 83 12.89 5.01 -22.55
C PRO A 83 11.82 4.21 -21.80
N ALA A 84 11.13 4.85 -20.85
CA ALA A 84 9.94 4.27 -20.23
C ALA A 84 8.94 3.93 -21.34
N GLN A 85 8.47 2.69 -21.40
CA GLN A 85 7.68 2.23 -22.54
C GLN A 85 6.22 2.61 -22.31
N ALA A 86 5.60 3.29 -23.26
CA ALA A 86 4.21 3.72 -23.10
C ALA A 86 3.31 2.48 -23.07
N ILE A 87 2.61 2.28 -21.96
CA ILE A 87 1.37 1.50 -21.97
C ILE A 87 0.37 2.37 -22.73
N LEU A 88 -0.29 1.83 -23.73
CA LEU A 88 -1.12 2.60 -24.68
C LEU A 88 -2.15 3.50 -23.97
N GLY A 89 -2.12 4.80 -24.28
CA GLY A 89 -2.99 5.81 -23.65
C GLY A 89 -2.49 6.36 -22.32
N VAL A 90 -1.37 5.83 -21.79
CA VAL A 90 -0.83 6.14 -20.47
C VAL A 90 0.56 6.76 -20.60
N LYS A 91 0.79 7.93 -20.01
CA LYS A 91 2.13 8.57 -20.04
C LYS A 91 3.08 7.81 -19.11
N PRO A 92 4.12 7.12 -19.63
CA PRO A 92 4.99 6.30 -18.81
C PRO A 92 5.96 7.20 -18.02
N PHE A 93 6.13 6.88 -16.74
CA PHE A 93 7.12 7.52 -15.86
C PHE A 93 8.01 6.44 -15.28
N ALA A 94 9.34 6.53 -15.48
CA ALA A 94 10.27 5.57 -14.92
C ALA A 94 10.88 6.10 -13.63
N ILE A 95 10.91 5.25 -12.61
CA ILE A 95 11.62 5.49 -11.35
C ILE A 95 12.77 4.50 -11.19
N HIS A 96 13.82 4.96 -10.51
CA HIS A 96 14.94 4.13 -10.09
C HIS A 96 14.85 3.94 -8.58
N PRO A 97 14.28 2.81 -8.12
CA PRO A 97 14.12 2.55 -6.70
C PRO A 97 15.46 2.21 -6.04
N THR A 98 15.56 2.54 -4.76
CA THR A 98 16.60 2.01 -3.87
C THR A 98 16.08 0.71 -3.27
N VAL A 99 16.69 -0.42 -3.63
CA VAL A 99 16.34 -1.72 -3.04
C VAL A 99 17.08 -1.86 -1.72
N LEU A 100 16.34 -2.03 -0.63
CA LEU A 100 16.91 -2.21 0.69
C LEU A 100 17.52 -3.61 0.77
N ASN A 101 18.83 -3.67 1.03
CA ASN A 101 19.48 -4.95 1.24
C ASN A 101 19.35 -5.37 2.70
N LEU A 102 18.36 -6.22 2.99
CA LEU A 102 18.08 -6.75 4.33
C LEU A 102 19.21 -7.64 4.89
N THR A 103 20.19 -8.02 4.07
CA THR A 103 21.38 -8.76 4.53
C THR A 103 22.54 -7.86 4.95
N LEU A 104 22.55 -6.60 4.51
CA LEU A 104 23.57 -5.62 4.86
C LEU A 104 23.07 -4.76 6.03
N ALA A 105 23.81 -4.75 7.13
CA ALA A 105 23.52 -3.92 8.32
C ALA A 105 23.91 -2.44 8.13
N THR A 106 23.83 -1.93 6.91
CA THR A 106 24.19 -0.55 6.58
C THR A 106 23.10 0.10 5.74
N PRO A 107 22.59 1.28 6.13
CA PRO A 107 21.59 2.00 5.35
C PRO A 107 22.16 2.35 3.96
N PRO A 108 21.32 2.35 2.91
CA PRO A 108 21.78 2.60 1.55
C PRO A 108 22.33 4.02 1.41
N SER A 109 23.50 4.16 0.78
CA SER A 109 24.02 5.47 0.39
C SER A 109 23.15 6.06 -0.72
N VAL A 110 22.24 6.96 -0.37
CA VAL A 110 21.37 7.65 -1.34
C VAL A 110 22.17 8.74 -2.03
N THR A 111 22.89 8.37 -3.09
CA THR A 111 23.83 9.26 -3.81
C THR A 111 23.15 10.20 -4.80
N ASN A 112 21.87 9.99 -5.12
CA ASN A 112 21.08 10.82 -6.02
C ASN A 112 19.78 11.26 -5.34
N ILE A 113 19.87 12.18 -4.38
CA ILE A 113 18.70 12.93 -3.92
C ILE A 113 18.36 13.95 -5.00
N ALA A 114 17.79 13.47 -6.11
CA ALA A 114 17.16 14.34 -7.08
C ALA A 114 16.04 15.11 -6.37
N LYS A 115 15.74 16.32 -6.85
CA LYS A 115 14.56 17.10 -6.41
C LYS A 115 13.30 16.30 -6.75
N GLY A 116 12.84 15.41 -5.87
CA GLY A 116 11.71 14.52 -6.15
C GLY A 116 11.47 13.47 -5.07
N ALA A 117 10.56 12.53 -5.36
CA ALA A 117 10.28 11.38 -4.51
C ALA A 117 11.38 10.31 -4.62
N VAL A 118 11.72 9.68 -3.51
CA VAL A 118 12.64 8.54 -3.42
C VAL A 118 11.84 7.30 -3.10
N ASP A 119 11.93 6.30 -3.96
CA ASP A 119 11.29 5.00 -3.75
C ASP A 119 12.26 4.03 -3.06
N ILE A 120 11.87 3.50 -1.91
CA ILE A 120 12.53 2.40 -1.22
C ILE A 120 11.73 1.12 -1.49
N ILE A 121 12.38 0.11 -2.06
CA ILE A 121 11.81 -1.23 -2.20
C ILE A 121 12.33 -2.09 -1.05
N VAL A 122 11.41 -2.64 -0.26
CA VAL A 122 11.70 -3.66 0.74
C VAL A 122 11.41 -5.02 0.10
N PRO A 123 12.44 -5.81 -0.27
CA PRO A 123 12.27 -7.07 -0.99
C PRO A 123 11.92 -8.21 -0.01
N SER A 124 10.77 -8.10 0.66
CA SER A 124 10.33 -9.06 1.67
C SER A 124 9.65 -10.27 1.02
N THR A 125 10.13 -11.46 1.35
CA THR A 125 9.45 -12.75 1.09
C THR A 125 8.82 -13.34 2.35
N MET A 126 9.21 -12.82 3.51
CA MET A 126 8.66 -13.13 4.84
C MET A 126 8.38 -11.84 5.63
N PRO A 127 7.53 -11.89 6.69
CA PRO A 127 7.36 -10.77 7.60
C PRO A 127 8.71 -10.31 8.17
N LEU A 128 8.95 -9.01 8.15
CA LEU A 128 10.19 -8.40 8.63
C LEU A 128 10.45 -8.70 10.12
N ALA A 129 11.70 -9.02 10.44
CA ALA A 129 12.17 -9.11 11.82
C ALA A 129 12.47 -7.70 12.39
N GLU A 130 12.66 -7.60 13.70
CA GLU A 130 12.96 -6.30 14.36
C GLU A 130 14.17 -5.60 13.74
N LYS A 131 15.25 -6.35 13.48
CA LYS A 131 16.47 -5.82 12.85
C LYS A 131 16.23 -5.21 11.46
N ASP A 132 15.27 -5.78 10.70
CA ASP A 132 15.00 -5.35 9.33
C ASP A 132 14.15 -4.06 9.36
N TRP A 133 13.26 -3.95 10.36
CA TRP A 133 12.56 -2.72 10.67
C TRP A 133 13.51 -1.61 11.13
N ASP A 134 14.46 -1.92 12.01
CA ASP A 134 15.46 -0.95 12.47
C ASP A 134 16.29 -0.41 11.30
N LEU A 135 16.69 -1.27 10.36
CA LEU A 135 17.40 -0.86 9.14
C LEU A 135 16.56 0.08 8.25
N LEU A 136 15.26 -0.22 8.14
CA LEU A 136 14.34 0.65 7.39
C LEU A 136 14.16 2.01 8.07
N ASP A 137 13.97 2.02 9.39
CA ASP A 137 13.85 3.24 10.19
C ASP A 137 15.12 4.10 10.04
N GLU A 138 16.31 3.50 10.12
CA GLU A 138 17.59 4.18 9.87
C GLU A 138 17.67 4.77 8.45
N ALA A 139 17.23 4.04 7.43
CA ALA A 139 17.22 4.50 6.05
C ALA A 139 16.27 5.71 5.85
N VAL A 140 15.10 5.69 6.50
CA VAL A 140 14.13 6.80 6.49
C VAL A 140 14.72 8.03 7.19
N ILE A 141 15.31 7.87 8.38
CA ILE A 141 15.93 8.96 9.14
C ILE A 141 17.10 9.58 8.36
N ALA A 142 17.94 8.75 7.73
CA ALA A 142 19.05 9.23 6.91
C ALA A 142 18.55 10.09 5.73
N LEU A 143 17.48 9.66 5.05
CA LEU A 143 16.85 10.41 3.96
C LEU A 143 16.25 11.73 4.43
N GLU A 144 15.53 11.73 5.55
CA GLU A 144 15.00 12.96 6.14
C GLU A 144 16.11 13.96 6.47
N GLY A 145 17.23 13.49 7.03
CA GLY A 145 18.40 14.33 7.33
C GLY A 145 19.10 14.90 6.10
N CYS A 146 18.94 14.27 4.93
CA CYS A 146 19.53 14.74 3.69
C CYS A 146 18.79 15.93 3.05
N TRP A 147 17.48 16.08 3.28
CA TRP A 147 16.72 17.25 2.85
C TRP A 147 16.90 18.37 3.86
N GLY A 148 18.05 19.05 3.76
CA GLY A 148 18.53 20.01 4.76
C GLY A 148 17.48 21.01 5.27
N HIS A 149 17.63 21.42 6.53
CA HIS A 149 16.88 22.54 7.10
C HIS A 149 17.25 23.82 6.33
N GLY A 150 16.42 24.20 5.37
CA GLY A 150 16.70 25.36 4.54
C GLY A 150 16.73 26.65 5.36
N GLU A 151 17.93 27.18 5.60
CA GLU A 151 18.11 28.61 5.83
C GLU A 151 17.74 29.34 4.53
N GLU A 152 16.71 30.17 4.63
CA GLU A 152 16.20 31.07 3.58
C GLU A 152 15.55 30.39 2.35
N ARG A 153 14.19 30.39 2.35
CA ARG A 153 13.25 29.83 1.33
C ARG A 153 13.02 28.32 1.42
N LYS A 154 12.28 27.90 2.48
CA LYS A 154 11.65 26.59 2.71
C LYS A 154 11.73 25.61 1.52
N PRO A 155 12.81 24.82 1.37
CA PRO A 155 12.76 23.64 0.50
C PRO A 155 11.68 22.71 1.07
N LYS A 156 10.74 22.28 0.22
CA LYS A 156 9.78 21.24 0.62
C LYS A 156 10.60 19.98 0.92
N PRO A 157 10.39 19.31 2.07
CA PRO A 157 11.04 18.03 2.32
C PRO A 157 10.69 17.07 1.18
N GLY A 158 11.68 16.32 0.70
CA GLY A 158 11.42 15.30 -0.32
C GLY A 158 10.51 14.21 0.24
N LYS A 159 9.91 13.45 -0.67
CA LYS A 159 8.93 12.42 -0.35
C LYS A 159 9.60 11.06 -0.37
N ILE A 160 9.36 10.24 0.64
CA ILE A 160 9.86 8.86 0.72
C ILE A 160 8.68 7.95 0.42
N VAL A 161 8.82 7.05 -0.53
CA VAL A 161 7.78 6.09 -0.90
C VAL A 161 8.29 4.69 -0.61
N ILE A 162 7.60 3.93 0.24
CA ILE A 162 8.02 2.59 0.64
C ILE A 162 7.14 1.56 -0.08
N SER A 163 7.80 0.63 -0.77
CA SER A 163 7.19 -0.49 -1.49
C SER A 163 7.51 -1.80 -0.77
N GLY A 164 6.57 -2.75 -0.74
CA GLY A 164 6.78 -4.09 -0.17
C GLY A 164 6.39 -4.25 1.31
N LEU A 165 5.84 -3.20 1.94
CA LEU A 165 5.29 -3.29 3.31
C LEU A 165 3.78 -3.50 3.37
N LEU A 166 3.03 -3.05 2.36
CA LEU A 166 1.57 -3.11 2.37
C LEU A 166 1.10 -3.76 1.07
N VAL A 167 0.59 -4.98 1.05
CA VAL A 167 0.44 -5.94 2.17
C VAL A 167 1.74 -6.75 2.33
N PRO A 168 2.18 -7.09 3.57
CA PRO A 168 3.37 -7.93 3.75
C PRO A 168 3.13 -9.36 3.22
N PRO A 169 4.20 -10.17 3.05
CA PRO A 169 4.08 -11.56 2.61
C PRO A 169 3.11 -12.37 3.48
N LEU A 170 2.24 -13.15 2.84
CA LEU A 170 1.21 -13.92 3.52
C LEU A 170 1.79 -15.18 4.17
N THR A 171 1.56 -15.33 5.47
CA THR A 171 2.09 -16.46 6.25
C THR A 171 1.02 -17.26 6.99
N LYS A 172 -0.01 -16.58 7.52
CA LYS A 172 -1.01 -17.21 8.41
C LYS A 172 -2.43 -16.75 8.08
N PRO A 173 -3.45 -17.63 8.26
CA PRO A 173 -4.84 -17.23 8.20
C PRO A 173 -5.19 -16.26 9.34
N SER A 174 -6.28 -15.52 9.22
CA SER A 174 -6.70 -14.42 10.10
C SER A 174 -6.76 -14.81 11.58
N SER A 175 -7.25 -16.01 11.90
CA SER A 175 -7.41 -16.49 13.28
C SER A 175 -6.08 -16.68 14.00
N ALA A 176 -5.05 -17.14 13.28
CA ALA A 176 -3.69 -17.30 13.79
C ALA A 176 -2.89 -15.99 13.69
N LEU A 177 -3.17 -15.19 12.65
CA LEU A 177 -2.47 -13.95 12.37
C LEU A 177 -2.66 -12.92 13.47
N ILE A 178 -3.89 -12.73 13.96
CA ILE A 178 -4.20 -11.72 14.98
C ILE A 178 -3.46 -11.93 16.30
N ARG A 179 -2.97 -13.16 16.56
CA ARG A 179 -2.21 -13.52 17.77
C ARG A 179 -0.72 -13.66 17.50
N SER A 180 -0.28 -13.41 16.27
CA SER A 180 1.11 -13.60 15.89
C SER A 180 1.96 -12.40 16.28
N GLU A 181 3.16 -12.67 16.79
CA GLU A 181 4.11 -11.62 17.14
C GLU A 181 4.54 -10.79 15.94
N SER A 182 4.68 -11.42 14.76
CA SER A 182 5.00 -10.71 13.50
C SER A 182 3.91 -9.74 13.08
N TYR A 183 2.63 -10.08 13.27
CA TYR A 183 1.53 -9.13 13.02
C TYR A 183 1.58 -7.96 14.01
N ASN A 184 1.73 -8.22 15.31
CA ASN A 184 1.81 -7.16 16.31
C ASN A 184 3.02 -6.24 16.10
N LEU A 185 4.18 -6.80 15.76
CA LEU A 185 5.38 -6.06 15.40
C LEU A 185 5.13 -5.19 14.16
N TYR A 186 4.50 -5.75 13.13
CA TYR A 186 4.10 -5.01 11.94
C TYR A 186 3.22 -3.80 12.30
N LEU A 187 2.17 -4.00 13.11
CA LEU A 187 1.27 -2.90 13.48
C LEU A 187 2.01 -1.78 14.23
N ALA A 188 2.88 -2.14 15.17
CA ALA A 188 3.66 -1.20 15.97
C ALA A 188 4.67 -0.42 15.12
N ARG A 189 5.41 -1.11 14.24
CA ARG A 189 6.42 -0.48 13.37
C ARG A 189 5.79 0.36 12.27
N LEU A 190 4.66 -0.06 11.71
CA LEU A 190 3.90 0.76 10.76
C LEU A 190 3.41 2.06 11.42
N ALA A 191 2.91 1.99 12.67
CA ALA A 191 2.52 3.18 13.42
C ALA A 191 3.72 4.11 13.69
N SER A 192 4.89 3.56 14.00
CA SER A 192 6.13 4.34 14.16
C SER A 192 6.50 5.07 12.86
N LEU A 193 6.50 4.37 11.73
CA LEU A 193 6.79 4.98 10.42
C LEU A 193 5.81 6.08 10.05
N SER A 194 4.54 5.98 10.50
CA SER A 194 3.52 6.98 10.22
C SER A 194 3.80 8.36 10.84
N LEU A 195 4.72 8.43 11.82
CA LEU A 195 5.18 9.68 12.43
C LEU A 195 6.00 10.54 11.46
N HIS A 196 6.60 9.92 10.44
CA HIS A 196 7.31 10.61 9.37
C HIS A 196 6.32 11.14 8.34
N ALA A 197 6.08 12.45 8.36
CA ALA A 197 5.02 13.09 7.55
C ALA A 197 5.26 13.00 6.03
N ASN A 198 6.52 12.81 5.60
CA ASN A 198 6.92 12.70 4.20
C ASN A 198 7.03 11.25 3.72
N VAL A 199 6.68 10.26 4.55
CA VAL A 199 6.64 8.84 4.18
C VAL A 199 5.26 8.45 3.64
N PHE A 200 5.27 7.80 2.49
CA PHE A 200 4.11 7.26 1.78
C PHE A 200 4.28 5.75 1.62
N LEU A 201 3.17 5.00 1.64
CA LEU A 201 3.18 3.55 1.44
C LEU A 201 2.54 3.18 0.11
N LYS A 202 3.19 2.29 -0.64
CA LYS A 202 2.54 1.63 -1.76
C LYS A 202 1.72 0.44 -1.28
N ALA A 203 0.46 0.42 -1.68
CA ALA A 203 -0.46 -0.70 -1.52
C ALA A 203 -0.33 -1.62 -2.74
N LEU A 204 0.48 -2.66 -2.61
CA LEU A 204 0.83 -3.64 -3.63
C LEU A 204 0.20 -5.01 -3.30
N PRO A 205 -0.09 -5.84 -4.32
CA PRO A 205 -0.52 -7.21 -4.07
C PRO A 205 0.58 -7.98 -3.33
N PRO A 206 0.22 -8.81 -2.33
CA PRO A 206 1.20 -9.56 -1.57
C PRO A 206 1.73 -10.76 -2.35
N VAL A 207 2.80 -11.32 -1.83
CA VAL A 207 3.36 -12.62 -2.24
C VAL A 207 3.17 -13.65 -1.13
N ALA A 208 3.20 -14.92 -1.47
CA ALA A 208 3.20 -16.03 -0.51
C ALA A 208 4.20 -17.10 -0.95
N GLU A 209 4.85 -17.73 0.03
CA GLU A 209 5.72 -18.88 -0.22
C GLU A 209 4.90 -20.18 -0.23
N VAL A 210 5.07 -20.99 -1.27
CA VAL A 210 4.30 -22.22 -1.48
C VAL A 210 4.79 -23.39 -0.62
N PHE A 211 6.00 -23.36 -0.07
CA PHE A 211 6.59 -24.49 0.66
C PHE A 211 6.35 -24.45 2.19
N GLU A 212 6.13 -23.29 2.80
CA GLU A 212 5.86 -23.16 4.24
C GLU A 212 4.36 -23.33 4.60
N LEU A 213 3.64 -24.24 3.94
CA LEU A 213 2.19 -24.35 4.10
C LEU A 213 1.72 -24.87 5.48
N GLY A 214 2.63 -25.29 6.36
CA GLY A 214 2.28 -25.89 7.64
C GLY A 214 1.20 -26.98 7.48
N PRO A 215 0.35 -27.20 8.50
CA PRO A 215 -0.83 -28.06 8.37
C PRO A 215 -1.98 -27.42 7.58
N ASP A 216 -1.96 -26.10 7.35
CA ASP A 216 -3.10 -25.31 6.86
C ASP A 216 -3.21 -25.25 5.33
N GLY A 217 -2.16 -25.64 4.60
CA GLY A 217 -2.19 -25.65 3.14
C GLY A 217 -2.27 -24.23 2.55
N LYS A 218 -2.67 -24.13 1.27
CA LYS A 218 -2.84 -22.83 0.57
C LYS A 218 -4.15 -22.17 1.02
N TRP A 219 -4.21 -21.73 2.27
CA TRP A 219 -5.41 -21.15 2.87
C TRP A 219 -5.94 -19.92 2.10
N TRP A 220 -5.07 -19.21 1.37
CA TRP A 220 -5.43 -18.08 0.51
C TRP A 220 -6.28 -18.46 -0.72
N THR A 221 -6.46 -19.76 -0.98
CA THR A 221 -7.46 -20.23 -1.95
C THR A 221 -8.89 -19.95 -1.49
N ASP A 222 -9.14 -19.86 -0.17
CA ASP A 222 -10.38 -19.30 0.35
C ASP A 222 -10.37 -17.78 0.18
N ARG A 223 -11.14 -17.30 -0.81
CA ARG A 223 -11.25 -15.88 -1.14
C ARG A 223 -11.80 -15.03 0.01
N LYS A 224 -12.67 -15.57 0.87
CA LYS A 224 -13.20 -14.82 2.02
C LYS A 224 -12.13 -14.65 3.09
N GLU A 225 -11.32 -15.69 3.30
CA GLU A 225 -10.23 -15.66 4.26
C GLU A 225 -9.09 -14.76 3.79
N LEU A 226 -8.72 -14.87 2.51
CA LEU A 226 -7.75 -13.97 1.89
C LEU A 226 -8.20 -12.51 2.02
N GLU A 227 -9.42 -12.19 1.62
CA GLU A 227 -9.97 -10.83 1.76
C GLU A 227 -9.92 -10.34 3.22
N ARG A 228 -10.25 -11.20 4.19
CA ARG A 228 -10.20 -10.87 5.61
C ARG A 228 -8.78 -10.53 6.06
N VAL A 229 -7.77 -11.31 5.67
CA VAL A 229 -6.37 -11.05 6.00
C VAL A 229 -5.88 -9.76 5.33
N LEU A 230 -6.16 -9.56 4.05
CA LEU A 230 -5.79 -8.32 3.34
C LEU A 230 -6.40 -7.10 4.04
N ARG A 231 -7.68 -7.17 4.42
CA ARG A 231 -8.36 -6.10 5.14
C ARG A 231 -7.73 -5.82 6.51
N MET A 232 -7.26 -6.83 7.24
CA MET A 232 -6.59 -6.63 8.53
C MET A 232 -5.34 -5.74 8.40
N TYR A 233 -4.59 -5.87 7.30
CA TYR A 233 -3.41 -5.03 7.04
C TYR A 233 -3.79 -3.65 6.48
N VAL A 234 -4.66 -3.63 5.46
CA VAL A 234 -5.06 -2.40 4.78
C VAL A 234 -5.81 -1.45 5.71
N SER A 235 -6.72 -1.96 6.54
CA SER A 235 -7.48 -1.10 7.45
C SER A 235 -6.56 -0.42 8.46
N HIS A 236 -5.62 -1.16 9.06
CA HIS A 236 -4.62 -0.58 9.96
C HIS A 236 -3.73 0.44 9.26
N ALA A 237 -3.32 0.17 8.02
CA ALA A 237 -2.53 1.13 7.25
C ALA A 237 -3.32 2.42 6.98
N ILE A 238 -4.62 2.34 6.67
CA ILE A 238 -5.47 3.52 6.50
C ILE A 238 -5.64 4.27 7.83
N GLU A 239 -5.86 3.56 8.94
CA GLU A 239 -5.99 4.18 10.28
C GLU A 239 -4.71 4.90 10.72
N THR A 240 -3.53 4.36 10.38
CA THR A 240 -2.22 4.93 10.78
C THR A 240 -1.71 6.00 9.82
N PHE A 241 -1.75 5.74 8.51
CA PHE A 241 -1.22 6.67 7.50
C PHE A 241 -2.26 7.67 7.00
N GLY A 242 -3.55 7.35 7.10
CA GLY A 242 -4.62 8.04 6.38
C GLY A 242 -4.63 7.67 4.90
N THR A 243 -5.77 7.89 4.24
CA THR A 243 -5.94 7.66 2.80
C THR A 243 -5.01 8.51 1.94
N HIS A 244 -4.59 9.69 2.41
CA HIS A 244 -3.73 10.64 1.68
C HIS A 244 -2.25 10.21 1.54
N ARG A 245 -1.82 9.18 2.27
CA ARG A 245 -0.43 8.68 2.23
C ARG A 245 -0.29 7.27 1.69
N LEU A 246 -1.38 6.69 1.19
CA LEU A 246 -1.37 5.40 0.50
C LEU A 246 -1.40 5.59 -1.01
N ILE A 247 -0.68 4.75 -1.74
CA ILE A 247 -0.55 4.82 -3.18
C ILE A 247 -0.80 3.44 -3.78
N PHE A 248 -1.77 3.32 -4.68
CA PHE A 248 -2.05 2.06 -5.36
C PHE A 248 -0.91 1.62 -6.30
N GLY A 249 -0.63 0.31 -6.33
CA GLY A 249 0.16 -0.32 -7.39
C GLY A 249 -0.38 -1.71 -7.72
N SER A 250 -0.28 -2.09 -9.00
CA SER A 250 -0.87 -3.33 -9.51
C SER A 250 0.05 -4.55 -9.44
N SER A 251 1.36 -4.34 -9.25
CA SER A 251 2.37 -5.41 -9.23
C SER A 251 3.04 -5.55 -7.86
N PRO A 252 3.56 -6.74 -7.50
CA PRO A 252 4.34 -6.93 -6.28
C PRO A 252 5.57 -6.00 -6.24
N ALA A 253 6.22 -5.88 -5.08
CA ALA A 253 7.34 -4.95 -4.90
C ALA A 253 8.53 -5.18 -5.84
N LEU A 254 8.70 -6.42 -6.31
CA LEU A 254 9.64 -6.86 -7.33
C LEU A 254 9.02 -8.00 -8.14
N PRO A 255 9.50 -8.27 -9.37
CA PRO A 255 9.13 -9.49 -10.09
C PRO A 255 9.41 -10.71 -9.21
N LEU A 256 8.54 -11.73 -9.26
CA LEU A 256 8.68 -12.93 -8.42
C LEU A 256 10.05 -13.59 -8.59
N SER A 257 10.54 -13.68 -9.83
CA SER A 257 11.90 -14.16 -10.11
C SER A 257 12.94 -13.37 -9.33
N ASP A 258 12.87 -12.04 -9.31
CA ASP A 258 13.87 -11.21 -8.63
C ASP A 258 13.76 -11.36 -7.10
N LEU A 259 12.56 -11.53 -6.54
CA LEU A 259 12.36 -11.82 -5.11
C LEU A 259 13.01 -13.14 -4.69
N GLU A 260 12.89 -14.18 -5.51
CA GLU A 260 13.52 -15.48 -5.28
C GLU A 260 15.06 -15.36 -5.24
N HIS A 261 15.64 -14.48 -6.07
CA HIS A 261 17.07 -14.22 -6.07
C HIS A 261 17.53 -13.33 -4.89
N VAL A 262 16.77 -12.30 -4.50
CA VAL A 262 17.23 -11.41 -3.41
C VAL A 262 17.25 -12.15 -2.06
N SER A 263 16.45 -13.20 -1.91
CA SER A 263 16.22 -13.86 -0.63
C SER A 263 17.20 -15.00 -0.30
N HIS A 264 18.40 -15.03 -0.92
CA HIS A 264 19.45 -16.08 -0.87
C HIS A 264 19.97 -16.56 0.52
N THR A 265 19.29 -16.32 1.63
CA THR A 265 19.67 -16.84 2.95
C THR A 265 18.87 -18.05 3.43
N HIS A 266 17.74 -18.40 2.80
CA HIS A 266 16.98 -19.60 3.16
C HIS A 266 16.50 -20.33 1.91
N THR A 267 16.24 -21.63 2.04
CA THR A 267 15.72 -22.53 1.00
C THR A 267 14.29 -22.13 0.61
N ILE A 268 14.15 -20.96 -0.02
CA ILE A 268 12.84 -20.40 -0.35
C ILE A 268 12.26 -21.21 -1.48
N GLY A 269 11.09 -21.76 -1.22
CA GLY A 269 10.28 -22.45 -2.20
C GLY A 269 9.70 -21.49 -3.23
N GLU A 270 8.98 -22.05 -4.20
CA GLU A 270 8.25 -21.31 -5.23
C GLU A 270 7.41 -20.17 -4.62
N LEU A 271 7.59 -18.94 -5.11
CA LEU A 271 6.76 -17.79 -4.73
C LEU A 271 5.55 -17.66 -5.65
N GLU A 272 4.40 -17.34 -5.08
CA GLU A 272 3.16 -17.10 -5.82
C GLU A 272 2.57 -15.73 -5.46
N GLN A 273 1.87 -15.10 -6.41
CA GLN A 273 1.00 -13.96 -6.14
C GLN A 273 -0.43 -14.48 -5.88
N PRO A 274 -0.92 -14.49 -4.62
CA PRO A 274 -2.17 -15.17 -4.26
C PRO A 274 -3.46 -14.57 -4.85
N ILE A 275 -3.38 -13.32 -5.30
CA ILE A 275 -4.50 -12.50 -5.77
C ILE A 275 -4.14 -11.85 -7.10
N SER A 276 -5.05 -11.91 -8.09
CA SER A 276 -4.81 -11.22 -9.36
C SER A 276 -4.84 -9.69 -9.21
N ASN A 277 -4.26 -8.96 -10.16
CA ASN A 277 -4.19 -7.49 -10.12
C ASN A 277 -5.59 -6.84 -10.04
N GLY A 278 -6.54 -7.39 -10.80
CA GLY A 278 -7.93 -6.94 -10.80
C GLY A 278 -8.63 -7.22 -9.47
N GLU A 279 -8.47 -8.42 -8.93
CA GLU A 279 -9.01 -8.75 -7.60
C GLU A 279 -8.38 -7.87 -6.51
N TRP A 280 -7.06 -7.59 -6.58
CA TRP A 280 -6.37 -6.69 -5.65
C TRP A 280 -6.96 -5.28 -5.68
N TYR A 281 -7.15 -4.70 -6.86
CA TYR A 281 -7.85 -3.43 -7.04
C TYR A 281 -9.24 -3.46 -6.39
N ALA A 282 -10.03 -4.52 -6.62
CA ALA A 282 -11.37 -4.64 -6.06
C ALA A 282 -11.37 -4.72 -4.52
N VAL A 283 -10.44 -5.47 -3.93
CA VAL A 283 -10.29 -5.61 -2.48
C VAL A 283 -9.85 -4.30 -1.83
N LEU A 284 -8.84 -3.62 -2.39
CA LEU A 284 -8.38 -2.34 -1.85
C LEU A 284 -9.49 -1.29 -1.87
N ARG A 285 -10.21 -1.20 -2.99
CA ARG A 285 -11.37 -0.30 -3.14
C ARG A 285 -12.45 -0.61 -2.12
N LYS A 286 -12.73 -1.91 -1.87
CA LYS A 286 -13.69 -2.32 -0.86
C LYS A 286 -13.24 -1.88 0.54
N CYS A 287 -11.96 -2.06 0.89
CA CYS A 287 -11.43 -1.65 2.19
C CYS A 287 -11.56 -0.13 2.42
N VAL A 288 -11.21 0.69 1.44
CA VAL A 288 -11.34 2.16 1.55
C VAL A 288 -12.81 2.55 1.72
N ALA A 289 -13.72 1.99 0.92
CA ALA A 289 -15.14 2.32 1.01
C ALA A 289 -15.81 1.84 2.32
N GLU A 290 -15.39 0.71 2.87
CA GLU A 290 -15.90 0.17 4.14
C GLU A 290 -15.56 1.06 5.34
N LEU A 291 -14.49 1.85 5.27
CA LEU A 291 -14.11 2.82 6.31
C LEU A 291 -14.95 4.11 6.28
N GLY A 292 -15.92 4.21 5.36
CA GLY A 292 -16.81 5.37 5.23
C GLY A 292 -16.20 6.53 4.43
N GLU A 293 -15.09 6.28 3.75
CA GLU A 293 -14.37 7.25 2.92
C GLU A 293 -15.14 7.57 1.63
N GLY A 294 -14.99 8.80 1.13
CA GLY A 294 -15.67 9.29 -0.06
C GLY A 294 -14.95 8.98 -1.37
N VAL A 295 -15.46 9.58 -2.46
CA VAL A 295 -14.86 9.49 -3.80
C VAL A 295 -13.50 10.20 -3.86
N GLU A 296 -13.32 11.26 -3.07
CA GLU A 296 -12.07 12.02 -3.01
C GLU A 296 -10.94 11.17 -2.46
N GLU A 297 -11.17 10.51 -1.32
CA GLU A 297 -10.19 9.65 -0.66
C GLU A 297 -9.92 8.39 -1.47
N MET A 298 -10.97 7.82 -2.08
CA MET A 298 -10.83 6.72 -3.04
C MET A 298 -9.92 7.11 -4.21
N THR A 299 -10.17 8.27 -4.83
CA THR A 299 -9.36 8.79 -5.93
C THR A 299 -7.95 9.16 -5.45
N GLY A 300 -7.82 9.61 -4.20
CA GLY A 300 -6.55 9.81 -3.50
C GLY A 300 -5.68 8.56 -3.53
N VAL A 301 -6.16 7.48 -2.92
CA VAL A 301 -5.46 6.20 -2.82
C VAL A 301 -5.15 5.62 -4.20
N MET A 302 -6.13 5.68 -5.11
CA MET A 302 -6.04 5.03 -6.43
C MET A 302 -5.28 5.85 -7.47
N GLY A 303 -5.03 7.15 -7.26
CA GLY A 303 -4.26 7.92 -8.22
C GLY A 303 -3.80 9.31 -7.84
N ALA A 304 -4.59 10.12 -7.12
CA ALA A 304 -4.23 11.51 -6.86
C ALA A 304 -3.00 11.64 -5.97
N ASN A 305 -2.81 10.73 -5.00
CA ASN A 305 -1.61 10.70 -4.17
C ASN A 305 -0.38 10.39 -5.02
N ALA A 306 -0.44 9.37 -5.90
CA ALA A 306 0.65 9.04 -6.81
C ALA A 306 1.02 10.24 -7.69
N ALA A 307 0.00 10.90 -8.27
CA ALA A 307 0.21 12.07 -9.12
C ALA A 307 0.88 13.22 -8.36
N GLY A 308 0.47 13.47 -7.12
CA GLY A 308 1.10 14.47 -6.27
C GLY A 308 2.51 14.09 -5.84
N VAL A 309 2.78 12.81 -5.52
CA VAL A 309 4.10 12.34 -5.07
C VAL A 309 5.13 12.39 -6.19
N TYR A 310 4.76 11.94 -7.38
CA TYR A 310 5.65 11.87 -8.54
C TYR A 310 5.57 13.11 -9.46
N ASP A 311 4.87 14.17 -9.03
CA ASP A 311 4.62 15.38 -9.82
C ASP A 311 4.13 15.09 -11.25
N LEU A 312 3.21 14.12 -11.37
CA LEU A 312 2.61 13.75 -12.65
C LEU A 312 1.57 14.80 -13.01
N HIS A 313 1.79 15.52 -14.11
CA HIS A 313 0.78 16.44 -14.64
C HIS A 313 -0.48 15.67 -15.05
N ALA A 314 -1.60 16.04 -14.41
CA ALA A 314 -2.94 15.54 -14.71
C ALA A 314 -3.48 16.04 -16.05
#